data_AF-A0A428XYE5-F1
#
_entry.id   AF-A0A428XYE5-F1
#
_cell.length_a   1.000
_cell.length_b   1.000
_cell.length_c   1.000
_cell.angle_alpha   90.00
_cell.angle_beta   90.00
_cell.angle_gamma   90.00
#
_symmetry.space_group_name_H-M   'P 1'
#
loop_
_entity.id
_entity.type
_entity.pdbx_description
1 polymer ?
#
loop_
_entity_poly.entity_id
_entity_poly.type
_entity_poly.pdbx_seq_one_letter_code
_entity_poly.pdbx_strand_id
1 'polypeptide(L)'
;WFEASPRRAAPKGHKTFISCTAPHPARSPTYIDLTFRARGALKTQAKFHSTRNRLGALLLLSKSDNASYQADTYTDKVNYYYKQNLLAASLNEISYRKNPGFSKFRKRSPAVGKLFHPYVGDFTAKAVDERQKLYQALCEIIWDPTRLGFDVPKVHRPEQRVARRTRARYDVKVGDLVATGTIKPNEQLHGEYKGQQYSAVVQRDGRIRIDSGELFNAPSAAAMFLIDRQACNGWEFWKIRRGTRKMTLKSIRDEALRTGRLEQEGLQLV
;
A
#
# COMPACT_ATOMS: atom_id res chain seq x y z
N TRP A 1 21.28 -36.28 -30.90
CA TRP A 1 22.23 -36.25 -29.78
C TRP A 1 21.49 -35.73 -28.55
N PHE A 2 20.46 -36.43 -28.07
CA PHE A 2 20.53 -37.49 -27.04
C PHE A 2 21.40 -37.00 -25.86
N GLU A 3 20.85 -36.69 -24.69
CA GLU A 3 20.30 -37.69 -23.75
C GLU A 3 19.06 -37.25 -22.96
N ALA A 4 18.35 -38.27 -22.48
CA ALA A 4 17.00 -38.26 -21.94
C ALA A 4 16.93 -38.11 -20.40
N SER A 5 15.75 -37.63 -19.97
CA SER A 5 15.11 -37.74 -18.63
C SER A 5 15.21 -39.15 -17.99
N PRO A 6 15.00 -39.38 -16.66
CA PRO A 6 13.75 -39.04 -15.90
C PRO A 6 13.98 -38.76 -14.38
N ARG A 7 13.06 -38.25 -13.55
CA ARG A 7 11.69 -38.71 -13.26
C ARG A 7 10.89 -37.58 -12.60
N ARG A 8 9.67 -37.38 -13.09
CA ARG A 8 8.57 -36.80 -12.30
C ARG A 8 8.24 -37.74 -11.15
N ALA A 9 8.18 -37.19 -9.94
CA ALA A 9 7.23 -37.65 -8.93
C ALA A 9 6.22 -36.52 -8.75
N ALA A 10 5.00 -36.72 -9.24
CA ALA A 10 3.88 -35.85 -8.93
C ALA A 10 3.29 -36.28 -7.58
N PRO A 11 3.16 -35.40 -6.58
CA PRO A 11 2.16 -35.62 -5.55
C PRO A 11 0.80 -35.23 -6.11
N LYS A 12 -0.10 -36.23 -6.21
CA LYS A 12 -1.54 -36.04 -6.37
C LYS A 12 -2.04 -35.16 -5.23
N GLY A 13 -2.77 -34.10 -5.57
CA GLY A 13 -3.41 -33.21 -4.62
C GLY A 13 -3.44 -31.80 -5.18
N HIS A 14 -4.60 -31.39 -5.69
CA HIS A 14 -4.86 -30.04 -6.18
C HIS A 14 -4.39 -29.00 -5.15
N LYS A 15 -3.30 -28.30 -5.47
CA LYS A 15 -2.86 -27.10 -4.74
C LYS A 15 -2.42 -26.10 -5.80
N THR A 16 -3.28 -25.13 -6.05
CA THR A 16 -2.98 -23.94 -6.84
C THR A 16 -1.88 -23.15 -6.14
N PHE A 17 -0.63 -23.41 -6.49
CA PHE A 17 0.50 -22.55 -6.15
C PHE A 17 0.56 -21.42 -7.17
N ILE A 18 0.24 -20.20 -6.77
CA ILE A 18 0.63 -19.01 -7.53
C ILE A 18 1.99 -18.59 -6.98
N SER A 19 3.07 -19.20 -7.47
CA SER A 19 4.44 -18.70 -7.31
C SER A 19 4.82 -17.95 -8.58
N CYS A 20 4.57 -16.65 -8.64
CA CYS A 20 5.03 -15.82 -9.75
C CYS A 20 6.36 -15.17 -9.40
N THR A 21 7.45 -15.91 -9.61
CA THR A 21 8.79 -15.33 -9.71
C THR A 21 8.91 -14.69 -11.10
N ALA A 22 8.66 -13.38 -11.21
CA ALA A 22 8.91 -12.67 -12.46
C ALA A 22 10.42 -12.40 -12.59
N PRO A 23 11.08 -12.77 -13.70
CA PRO A 23 12.44 -12.34 -13.97
C PRO A 23 12.41 -10.87 -14.40
N HIS A 24 13.25 -10.02 -13.80
CA HIS A 24 13.45 -8.64 -14.26
C HIS A 24 14.92 -8.45 -14.66
N PRO A 25 15.21 -7.94 -15.87
CA PRO A 25 16.57 -7.63 -16.28
C PRO A 25 16.85 -6.13 -16.06
N ALA A 26 17.68 -5.78 -15.07
CA ALA A 26 18.63 -4.64 -15.13
C ALA A 26 19.33 -4.39 -13.78
N ARG A 27 20.58 -3.93 -13.87
CA ARG A 27 21.56 -3.69 -12.81
C ARG A 27 21.12 -2.60 -11.82
N SER A 28 20.68 -2.99 -10.63
CA SER A 28 20.50 -2.15 -9.42
C SER A 28 20.38 -3.08 -8.19
N PRO A 29 20.64 -2.61 -6.95
CA PRO A 29 20.51 -3.45 -5.75
C PRO A 29 19.13 -4.09 -5.74
N THR A 30 19.12 -5.43 -5.75
CA THR A 30 17.91 -6.20 -6.05
C THR A 30 16.98 -6.15 -4.84
N TYR A 31 15.80 -5.57 -5.04
CA TYR A 31 14.75 -5.54 -4.03
C TYR A 31 13.99 -6.86 -4.03
N ILE A 32 13.87 -7.50 -2.88
CA ILE A 32 13.48 -8.91 -2.81
C ILE A 32 12.21 -9.08 -2.00
N ASP A 33 11.33 -9.91 -2.54
CA ASP A 33 10.03 -10.27 -2.01
C ASP A 33 10.14 -11.21 -0.80
N LEU A 34 9.68 -10.77 0.36
CA LEU A 34 9.33 -11.69 1.44
C LEU A 34 8.08 -12.44 0.99
N THR A 35 8.27 -13.62 0.41
CA THR A 35 7.16 -14.51 0.05
C THR A 35 6.42 -14.94 1.31
N PHE A 36 5.43 -14.15 1.73
CA PHE A 36 4.49 -14.52 2.79
C PHE A 36 3.53 -15.59 2.28
N ARG A 37 3.17 -16.56 3.13
CA ARG A 37 2.02 -17.42 2.89
C ARG A 37 0.72 -16.64 3.03
N ALA A 38 0.27 -16.01 1.96
CA ALA A 38 -1.08 -15.45 1.85
C ALA A 38 -2.18 -16.53 1.70
N ARG A 39 -2.10 -17.67 2.43
CA ARG A 39 -3.15 -18.70 2.36
C ARG A 39 -4.46 -18.10 2.89
N GLY A 40 -5.40 -17.82 1.99
CA GLY A 40 -6.78 -17.39 2.28
C GLY A 40 -6.96 -15.94 2.77
N ALA A 41 -5.91 -15.25 3.23
CA ALA A 41 -6.04 -13.90 3.80
C ALA A 41 -6.19 -12.78 2.77
N LEU A 42 -5.57 -12.92 1.59
CA LEU A 42 -5.68 -11.94 0.50
C LEU A 42 -6.58 -12.53 -0.59
N LYS A 43 -7.80 -11.99 -0.70
CA LYS A 43 -8.88 -12.53 -1.55
C LYS A 43 -8.67 -12.31 -3.06
N THR A 44 -7.81 -11.35 -3.46
CA THR A 44 -7.64 -10.95 -4.87
C THR A 44 -6.17 -10.85 -5.25
N GLN A 45 -5.88 -11.04 -6.54
CA GLN A 45 -4.51 -10.97 -7.08
C GLN A 45 -3.96 -9.54 -6.97
N ALA A 46 -4.80 -8.54 -7.22
CA ALA A 46 -4.44 -7.12 -7.03
C ALA A 46 -3.99 -6.82 -5.59
N LYS A 47 -4.70 -7.35 -4.57
CA LYS A 47 -4.35 -7.14 -3.17
C LYS A 47 -3.06 -7.87 -2.78
N PHE A 48 -2.83 -9.05 -3.35
CA PHE A 48 -1.54 -9.75 -3.19
C PHE A 48 -0.38 -8.90 -3.73
N HIS A 49 -0.46 -8.43 -4.97
CA HIS A 49 0.60 -7.61 -5.56
C HIS A 49 0.83 -6.29 -4.81
N SER A 50 -0.24 -5.59 -4.42
CA SER A 50 -0.09 -4.33 -3.67
C SER A 50 0.57 -4.59 -2.30
N THR A 51 0.15 -5.62 -1.57
CA THR A 51 0.75 -5.97 -0.28
C THR A 51 2.22 -6.37 -0.43
N ARG A 52 2.54 -7.20 -1.43
CA ARG A 52 3.90 -7.64 -1.76
C ARG A 52 4.83 -6.50 -2.17
N ASN A 53 4.29 -5.48 -2.85
CA ASN A 53 5.06 -4.31 -3.29
C ASN A 53 5.19 -3.21 -2.22
N ARG A 54 4.64 -3.41 -1.01
CA ARG A 54 4.84 -2.48 0.11
C ARG A 54 6.24 -2.58 0.67
N LEU A 55 6.78 -1.44 1.11
CA LEU A 55 8.13 -1.40 1.66
C LEU A 55 8.36 -2.43 2.79
N GLY A 56 7.37 -2.62 3.67
CA GLY A 56 7.47 -3.59 4.77
C GLY A 56 7.57 -5.06 4.34
N ALA A 57 7.18 -5.40 3.10
CA ALA A 57 7.24 -6.76 2.56
C ALA A 57 8.59 -7.07 1.88
N LEU A 58 9.55 -6.15 1.95
CA LEU A 58 10.70 -6.20 1.07
C LEU A 58 12.01 -6.12 1.86
N LEU A 59 12.97 -6.92 1.40
CA LEU A 59 14.30 -7.03 1.96
C LEU A 59 15.35 -6.66 0.91
N LEU A 60 16.45 -6.10 1.42
CA LEU A 60 17.68 -5.96 0.66
C LEU A 60 18.53 -7.19 0.98
N LEU A 61 18.87 -8.00 0.00
CA LEU A 61 19.80 -9.14 0.15
C LEU A 61 20.77 -9.14 -1.02
N SER A 62 21.88 -9.86 -0.87
CA SER A 62 22.77 -10.11 -2.00
C SER A 62 22.07 -10.95 -3.07
N LYS A 63 22.45 -10.75 -4.35
CA LYS A 63 21.87 -11.51 -5.46
C LYS A 63 22.10 -13.02 -5.31
N SER A 64 23.28 -13.42 -4.84
CA SER A 64 23.64 -14.83 -4.62
C SER A 64 22.80 -15.46 -3.51
N ASP A 65 22.64 -14.77 -2.39
CA ASP A 65 21.83 -15.27 -1.26
C ASP A 65 20.36 -15.42 -1.67
N ASN A 66 19.81 -14.41 -2.35
CA ASN A 66 18.45 -14.48 -2.86
C ASN A 66 18.23 -15.64 -3.83
N ALA A 67 19.18 -15.85 -4.75
CA ALA A 67 19.13 -16.97 -5.69
C ALA A 67 19.26 -18.31 -4.97
N SER A 68 19.94 -18.38 -3.82
CA SER A 68 20.08 -19.61 -3.05
C SER A 68 18.82 -19.98 -2.26
N TYR A 69 18.02 -19.02 -1.81
CA TYR A 69 16.89 -19.27 -0.90
C TYR A 69 15.62 -19.79 -1.59
N GLN A 70 15.57 -19.74 -2.94
CA GLN A 70 14.58 -20.43 -3.80
C GLN A 70 13.15 -20.52 -3.21
N ALA A 71 12.58 -21.73 -3.21
CA ALA A 71 11.22 -22.04 -2.79
C ALA A 71 11.08 -22.37 -1.30
N ASP A 72 12.12 -22.11 -0.50
CA ASP A 72 12.11 -22.42 0.93
C ASP A 72 10.98 -21.67 1.64
N THR A 73 10.47 -22.27 2.71
CA THR A 73 9.40 -21.64 3.49
C THR A 73 9.95 -20.45 4.26
N TYR A 74 9.06 -19.54 4.67
CA TYR A 74 9.47 -18.41 5.51
C TYR A 74 10.21 -18.87 6.79
N THR A 75 9.75 -19.95 7.41
CA THR A 75 10.35 -20.54 8.63
C THR A 75 11.79 -20.99 8.41
N ASP A 76 12.13 -21.44 7.21
CA ASP A 76 13.50 -21.82 6.87
C ASP A 76 14.31 -20.55 6.53
N LYS A 77 13.73 -19.67 5.71
CA LYS A 77 14.34 -18.42 5.25
C LYS A 77 14.74 -17.47 6.38
N VAL A 78 13.93 -17.38 7.44
CA VAL A 78 14.23 -16.49 8.58
C VAL A 78 15.54 -16.86 9.28
N ASN A 79 15.98 -18.12 9.20
CA ASN A 79 17.27 -18.54 9.74
C ASN A 79 18.44 -18.07 8.87
N TYR A 80 18.26 -18.01 7.55
CA TYR A 80 19.27 -17.44 6.66
C TYR A 80 19.35 -15.91 6.78
N TYR A 81 18.21 -15.24 6.93
CA TYR A 81 18.14 -13.78 7.10
C TYR A 81 18.90 -13.29 8.34
N TYR A 82 19.03 -14.11 9.39
CA TYR A 82 19.84 -13.76 10.56
C TYR A 82 21.28 -13.38 10.20
N LYS A 83 21.88 -13.99 9.17
CA LYS A 83 23.26 -13.73 8.76
C LYS A 83 23.41 -12.50 7.84
N GLN A 84 22.32 -11.83 7.52
CA GLN A 84 22.26 -10.74 6.54
C GLN A 84 22.31 -9.38 7.24
N ASN A 85 21.95 -8.30 6.54
CA ASN A 85 21.86 -6.97 7.16
C ASN A 85 20.85 -6.94 8.31
N LEU A 86 20.97 -5.92 9.16
CA LEU A 86 20.22 -5.83 10.41
C LEU A 86 18.69 -5.84 10.22
N LEU A 87 18.16 -5.28 9.12
CA LEU A 87 16.71 -5.26 8.84
C LEU A 87 16.18 -6.64 8.44
N ALA A 88 17.01 -7.47 7.80
CA ALA A 88 16.70 -8.86 7.54
C ALA A 88 16.88 -9.69 8.82
N ALA A 89 18.00 -9.50 9.53
CA ALA A 89 18.31 -10.22 10.74
C ALA A 89 17.27 -9.97 11.86
N SER A 90 16.69 -8.77 11.94
CA SER A 90 15.67 -8.43 12.94
C SER A 90 14.35 -9.20 12.80
N LEU A 91 14.15 -9.95 11.71
CA LEU A 91 13.04 -10.90 11.59
C LEU A 91 13.22 -12.11 12.52
N ASN A 92 14.46 -12.48 12.83
CA ASN A 92 14.80 -13.65 13.61
C ASN A 92 14.92 -13.30 15.10
N GLU A 93 14.38 -14.15 15.99
CA GLU A 93 14.45 -13.96 17.44
C GLU A 93 15.89 -13.93 17.98
N ILE A 94 16.83 -14.62 17.33
CA ILE A 94 18.23 -14.69 17.76
C ILE A 94 18.85 -13.29 17.76
N SER A 95 18.46 -12.41 16.85
CA SER A 95 18.95 -11.02 16.81
C SER A 95 18.64 -10.25 18.10
N TYR A 96 17.57 -10.59 18.82
CA TYR A 96 17.19 -9.91 20.06
C TYR A 96 17.95 -10.44 21.27
N ARG A 97 18.58 -11.62 21.16
CA ARG A 97 19.36 -12.26 22.23
C ARG A 97 20.87 -12.11 22.02
N LYS A 98 21.35 -12.32 20.78
CA LYS A 98 22.77 -12.43 20.42
C LYS A 98 23.25 -11.32 19.50
N ASN A 99 22.79 -10.08 19.72
CA ASN A 99 23.29 -8.90 19.01
C ASN A 99 23.35 -7.67 19.94
N PRO A 100 24.50 -7.43 20.60
CA PRO A 100 24.64 -6.32 21.54
C PRO A 100 24.55 -4.95 20.84
N GLY A 101 25.04 -4.84 19.60
CA GLY A 101 24.93 -3.61 18.81
C GLY A 101 23.48 -3.24 18.52
N PHE A 102 22.67 -4.21 18.09
CA PHE A 102 21.24 -4.02 17.90
C PHE A 102 20.50 -3.69 19.20
N SER A 103 20.85 -4.35 20.29
CA SER A 103 20.27 -4.08 21.61
C SER A 103 20.57 -2.66 22.09
N LYS A 104 21.82 -2.19 21.91
CA LYS A 104 22.21 -0.80 22.20
C LYS A 104 21.46 0.19 21.31
N PHE A 105 21.34 -0.09 20.01
CA PHE A 105 20.59 0.76 19.08
C PHE A 105 19.13 0.92 19.49
N ARG A 106 18.44 -0.19 19.79
CA ARG A 106 17.03 -0.16 20.24
C ARG A 106 16.85 0.64 21.53
N LYS A 107 17.81 0.56 22.47
CA LYS A 107 17.81 1.34 23.71
C LYS A 107 18.07 2.83 23.46
N ARG A 108 18.97 3.18 22.53
CA ARG A 108 19.30 4.57 22.19
C ARG A 108 18.17 5.29 21.44
N SER A 109 17.37 4.54 20.68
CA SER A 109 16.25 5.08 19.90
C SER A 109 14.93 4.39 20.29
N PRO A 110 14.39 4.58 21.51
CA PRO A 110 13.25 3.82 22.01
C PRO A 110 12.00 3.89 21.11
N ALA A 111 11.75 5.06 20.51
CA ALA A 111 10.60 5.28 19.62
C ALA A 111 10.58 4.32 18.41
N VAL A 112 11.76 4.00 17.87
CA VAL A 112 11.91 3.04 16.75
C VAL A 112 12.25 1.65 17.27
N GLY A 113 13.02 1.56 18.36
CA GLY A 113 13.44 0.33 19.00
C GLY A 113 12.28 -0.57 19.45
N LYS A 114 11.14 0.03 19.81
CA LYS A 114 9.88 -0.66 20.14
C LYS A 114 9.14 -1.23 18.94
N LEU A 115 9.41 -0.74 17.72
CA LEU A 115 8.79 -1.21 16.48
C LEU A 115 9.50 -2.44 15.90
N PHE A 116 10.70 -2.75 16.37
CA PHE A 116 11.38 -4.00 16.03
C PHE A 116 10.76 -5.18 16.78
N HIS A 117 10.28 -6.15 16.03
CA HIS A 117 9.74 -7.41 16.54
C HIS A 117 10.19 -8.58 15.65
N PRO A 118 10.56 -9.74 16.22
CA PRO A 118 10.79 -10.94 15.43
C PRO A 118 9.47 -11.52 14.91
N TYR A 119 9.50 -12.16 13.75
CA TYR A 119 8.32 -12.80 13.18
C TYR A 119 8.54 -14.30 13.14
N VAL A 120 8.07 -14.99 14.19
CA VAL A 120 8.27 -16.44 14.37
C VAL A 120 7.14 -17.21 13.67
N GLY A 121 7.51 -18.22 12.89
CA GLY A 121 6.56 -19.15 12.24
C GLY A 121 5.97 -18.65 10.92
N ASP A 122 5.42 -17.43 10.87
CA ASP A 122 4.84 -16.89 9.63
C ASP A 122 4.99 -15.36 9.50
N PHE A 123 4.92 -14.85 8.27
CA PHE A 123 5.22 -13.44 7.95
C PHE A 123 4.02 -12.68 7.36
N THR A 124 3.00 -12.41 8.16
CA THR A 124 1.68 -11.99 7.63
C THR A 124 1.55 -10.59 7.01
N ALA A 125 0.42 -10.30 6.37
CA ALA A 125 0.09 -8.93 5.93
C ALA A 125 0.15 -7.93 7.11
N LYS A 126 -0.17 -8.39 8.33
CA LYS A 126 0.03 -7.60 9.55
C LYS A 126 1.51 -7.32 9.81
N ALA A 127 2.39 -8.31 9.60
CA ALA A 127 3.83 -8.13 9.69
C ALA A 127 4.35 -7.11 8.66
N VAL A 128 3.81 -7.12 7.45
CA VAL A 128 4.10 -6.09 6.43
C VAL A 128 3.73 -4.69 6.93
N ASP A 129 2.52 -4.52 7.48
CA ASP A 129 2.07 -3.22 7.98
C ASP A 129 2.89 -2.73 9.19
N GLU A 130 3.23 -3.64 10.12
CA GLU A 130 4.11 -3.34 11.25
C GLU A 130 5.52 -2.92 10.79
N ARG A 131 6.09 -3.65 9.83
CA ARG A 131 7.38 -3.28 9.23
C ARG A 131 7.31 -2.00 8.44
N GLN A 132 6.19 -1.69 7.80
CA GLN A 132 6.03 -0.42 7.09
C GLN A 132 6.07 0.77 8.06
N LYS A 133 5.46 0.63 9.24
CA LYS A 133 5.58 1.63 10.33
C LYS A 133 7.02 1.75 10.83
N LEU A 134 7.71 0.62 10.99
CA LEU A 134 9.14 0.61 11.35
C LEU A 134 9.98 1.37 10.32
N TYR A 135 9.80 1.08 9.03
CA TYR A 135 10.55 1.73 7.95
C TYR A 135 10.24 3.21 7.85
N GLN A 136 8.97 3.61 8.00
CA GLN A 136 8.60 5.02 8.07
C GLN A 136 9.35 5.72 9.22
N ALA A 137 9.35 5.15 10.43
CA ALA A 137 10.03 5.75 11.56
C ALA A 137 11.56 5.77 11.41
N LEU A 138 12.15 4.78 10.73
CA LEU A 138 13.57 4.82 10.36
C LEU A 138 13.84 5.95 9.36
N CYS A 139 12.99 6.13 8.35
CA CYS A 139 13.12 7.23 7.40
C CYS A 139 13.02 8.59 8.09
N GLU A 140 12.08 8.76 9.02
CA GLU A 140 11.94 10.00 9.80
C GLU A 140 13.18 10.34 10.63
N ILE A 141 13.93 9.34 11.10
CA ILE A 141 15.22 9.55 11.77
C ILE A 141 16.32 9.94 10.78
N ILE A 142 16.42 9.23 9.66
CA ILE A 142 17.50 9.40 8.69
C ILE A 142 17.37 10.74 7.96
N TRP A 143 16.15 11.06 7.53
CA TRP A 143 15.80 12.27 6.78
C TRP A 143 15.15 13.35 7.65
N ASP A 144 15.54 13.44 8.93
CA ASP A 144 15.15 14.57 9.76
C ASP A 144 15.73 15.86 9.15
N PRO A 145 14.89 16.77 8.65
CA PRO A 145 15.35 17.95 7.94
C PRO A 145 16.19 18.87 8.83
N THR A 146 15.90 18.93 10.13
CA THR A 146 16.69 19.72 11.10
C THR A 146 18.12 19.18 11.20
N ARG A 147 18.26 17.84 11.25
CA ARG A 147 19.57 17.17 11.28
C ARG A 147 20.35 17.31 9.98
N LEU A 148 19.64 17.51 8.88
CA LEU A 148 20.21 17.76 7.56
C LEU A 148 20.50 19.26 7.30
N GLY A 149 20.22 20.15 8.28
CA GLY A 149 20.49 21.58 8.18
C GLY A 149 19.44 22.37 7.40
N PHE A 150 18.23 21.83 7.21
CA PHE A 150 17.11 22.55 6.61
C PHE A 150 16.28 23.27 7.68
N ASP A 151 15.93 24.53 7.41
CA ASP A 151 14.95 25.26 8.18
C ASP A 151 13.53 24.86 7.77
N VAL A 152 12.84 24.12 8.63
CA VAL A 152 11.46 23.69 8.37
C VAL A 152 10.48 24.66 9.04
N PRO A 153 9.62 25.34 8.26
CA PRO A 153 8.53 26.12 8.83
C PRO A 153 7.62 25.21 9.65
N LYS A 154 7.40 25.54 10.94
CA LYS A 154 6.55 24.76 11.85
C LYS A 154 5.08 24.68 11.40
N VAL A 155 4.67 25.55 10.49
CA VAL A 155 3.32 25.59 9.93
C VAL A 155 3.39 25.11 8.48
N HIS A 156 3.10 23.82 8.28
CA HIS A 156 2.84 23.30 6.95
C HIS A 156 1.39 23.62 6.59
N ARG A 157 1.16 24.81 6.04
CA ARG A 157 -0.11 25.11 5.36
C ARG A 157 -0.01 24.36 4.03
N PRO A 158 -0.78 23.27 3.79
CA PRO A 158 -0.69 22.57 2.53
C PRO A 158 -0.98 23.61 1.46
N GLU A 159 0.01 23.90 0.62
CA GLU A 159 -0.22 24.68 -0.58
C GLU A 159 -1.30 23.91 -1.33
N GLN A 160 -2.53 24.44 -1.31
CA GLN A 160 -3.54 24.01 -2.26
C GLN A 160 -2.88 24.25 -3.61
N ARG A 161 -2.46 23.16 -4.27
CA ARG A 161 -2.02 23.23 -5.65
C ARG A 161 -3.20 23.80 -6.42
N VAL A 162 -3.17 25.10 -6.66
CA VAL A 162 -4.15 25.77 -7.50
C VAL A 162 -4.00 25.07 -8.85
N ALA A 163 -4.98 24.23 -9.18
CA ALA A 163 -4.93 23.47 -10.40
C ALA A 163 -4.75 24.47 -11.54
N ARG A 164 -3.60 24.41 -12.22
CA ARG A 164 -3.34 25.25 -13.39
C ARG A 164 -4.42 24.88 -14.40
N ARG A 165 -5.43 25.76 -14.56
CA ARG A 165 -6.58 25.55 -15.44
C ARG A 165 -6.11 25.45 -16.88
N THR A 166 -5.80 24.25 -17.33
CA THR A 166 -5.62 23.94 -18.74
C THR A 166 -6.96 23.49 -19.31
N ARG A 167 -7.65 24.47 -19.93
CA ARG A 167 -8.76 24.38 -20.91
C ARG A 167 -9.96 23.47 -20.57
N ALA A 168 -11.12 24.14 -20.54
CA ALA A 168 -12.45 23.60 -20.35
C ALA A 168 -12.78 22.37 -21.24
N ARG A 169 -12.91 21.21 -20.60
CA ARG A 169 -13.91 20.17 -20.87
C ARG A 169 -14.27 19.51 -19.54
N TYR A 170 -15.55 19.19 -19.35
CA TYR A 170 -16.20 18.74 -18.11
C TYR A 170 -15.71 17.39 -17.55
N ASP A 171 -14.46 17.31 -17.09
CA ASP A 171 -13.97 16.20 -16.25
C ASP A 171 -14.00 16.65 -14.78
N VAL A 172 -15.21 16.67 -14.19
CA VAL A 172 -15.38 16.97 -12.76
C VAL A 172 -14.69 15.88 -11.96
N LYS A 173 -13.72 16.25 -11.13
CA LYS A 173 -13.00 15.32 -10.26
C LYS A 173 -13.64 15.25 -8.90
N VAL A 174 -13.36 14.17 -8.17
CA VAL A 174 -13.79 14.05 -6.75
C VAL A 174 -13.20 15.19 -5.91
N GLY A 175 -11.98 15.65 -6.25
CA GLY A 175 -11.37 16.82 -5.61
C GLY A 175 -12.17 18.11 -5.79
N ASP A 176 -12.81 18.33 -6.94
CA ASP A 176 -13.65 19.51 -7.18
C ASP A 176 -14.91 19.45 -6.29
N LEU A 177 -15.51 18.27 -6.13
CA LEU A 177 -16.65 18.09 -5.22
C LEU A 177 -16.28 18.29 -3.75
N VAL A 178 -15.03 18.02 -3.37
CA VAL A 178 -14.52 18.32 -2.02
C VAL A 178 -14.26 19.81 -1.86
N ALA A 179 -13.67 20.46 -2.87
CA ALA A 179 -13.41 21.90 -2.87
C ALA A 179 -14.70 22.71 -2.71
N THR A 180 -15.76 22.37 -3.44
CA THR A 180 -17.06 23.05 -3.31
C THR A 180 -17.83 22.67 -2.04
N GLY A 181 -17.26 21.86 -1.15
CA GLY A 181 -17.91 21.36 0.06
C GLY A 181 -19.10 20.42 -0.21
N THR A 182 -19.31 19.99 -1.46
CA THR A 182 -20.39 19.05 -1.81
C THR A 182 -20.14 17.71 -1.16
N ILE A 183 -18.88 17.28 -1.05
CA ILE A 183 -18.40 16.11 -0.31
C ILE A 183 -17.50 16.61 0.81
N LYS A 184 -17.70 16.10 2.03
CA LYS A 184 -16.84 16.45 3.16
C LYS A 184 -15.55 15.64 3.10
N PRO A 185 -14.39 16.23 3.47
CA PRO A 185 -13.20 15.43 3.73
C PRO A 185 -13.48 14.37 4.79
N ASN A 186 -12.91 13.19 4.60
CA ASN A 186 -13.13 11.98 5.40
C ASN A 186 -14.53 11.37 5.33
N GLU A 187 -15.38 11.78 4.37
CA GLU A 187 -16.67 11.14 4.13
C GLU A 187 -16.47 9.71 3.59
N GLN A 188 -17.25 8.77 4.12
CA GLN A 188 -17.17 7.36 3.74
C GLN A 188 -17.93 7.09 2.43
N LEU A 189 -17.25 6.40 1.52
CA LEU A 189 -17.80 5.81 0.32
C LEU A 189 -18.06 4.32 0.58
N HIS A 190 -19.21 3.85 0.11
CA HIS A 190 -19.60 2.45 0.16
C HIS A 190 -19.80 1.93 -1.26
N GLY A 191 -19.17 0.81 -1.57
CA GLY A 191 -19.35 0.05 -2.80
C GLY A 191 -19.91 -1.33 -2.50
N GLU A 192 -20.66 -1.89 -3.44
CA GLU A 192 -21.17 -3.26 -3.34
C GLU A 192 -20.97 -3.98 -4.66
N TYR A 193 -20.40 -5.19 -4.60
CA TYR A 193 -20.20 -6.03 -5.77
C TYR A 193 -20.35 -7.50 -5.42
N LYS A 194 -21.22 -8.22 -6.15
CA LYS A 194 -21.49 -9.65 -5.93
C LYS A 194 -21.77 -10.00 -4.46
N GLY A 195 -22.56 -9.15 -3.77
CA GLY A 195 -22.89 -9.31 -2.35
C GLY A 195 -21.78 -8.97 -1.35
N GLN A 196 -20.56 -8.65 -1.82
CA GLN A 196 -19.48 -8.16 -0.98
C GLN A 196 -19.54 -6.64 -0.88
N GLN A 197 -19.48 -6.13 0.35
CA GLN A 197 -19.39 -4.70 0.63
C GLN A 197 -17.95 -4.25 0.73
N TYR A 198 -17.69 -3.03 0.28
CA TYR A 198 -16.41 -2.36 0.29
C TYR A 198 -16.56 -0.94 0.82
N SER A 199 -15.58 -0.47 1.59
CA SER A 199 -15.55 0.90 2.09
C SER A 199 -14.30 1.64 1.63
N ALA A 200 -14.43 2.94 1.47
CA ALA A 200 -13.35 3.86 1.19
C ALA A 200 -13.64 5.23 1.82
N VAL A 201 -12.64 6.10 1.88
CA VAL A 201 -12.72 7.42 2.52
C VAL A 201 -12.15 8.46 1.57
N VAL A 202 -12.89 9.54 1.33
CA VAL A 202 -12.43 10.68 0.52
C VAL A 202 -11.46 11.53 1.34
N GLN A 203 -10.26 11.76 0.83
CA GLN A 203 -9.24 12.61 1.45
C GLN A 203 -9.48 14.08 1.13
N ARG A 204 -8.84 14.99 1.89
CA ARG A 204 -8.96 16.45 1.71
C ARG A 204 -8.57 16.95 0.32
N ASP A 205 -7.71 16.22 -0.37
CA ASP A 205 -7.23 16.53 -1.72
C ASP A 205 -8.05 15.83 -2.83
N GLY A 206 -9.15 15.17 -2.47
CA GLY A 206 -10.01 14.43 -3.41
C GLY A 206 -9.57 13.02 -3.73
N ARG A 207 -8.43 12.53 -3.18
CA ARG A 207 -8.03 11.13 -3.35
C ARG A 207 -8.93 10.20 -2.56
N ILE A 208 -9.11 8.99 -3.05
CA ILE A 208 -9.94 7.96 -2.39
C ILE A 208 -9.00 6.96 -1.73
N ARG A 209 -9.10 6.85 -0.40
CA ARG A 209 -8.38 5.87 0.40
C ARG A 209 -9.27 4.67 0.68
N ILE A 210 -8.91 3.48 0.20
CA ILE A 210 -9.67 2.26 0.51
C ILE A 210 -9.23 1.66 1.85
N ASP A 211 -9.99 0.71 2.38
CA ASP A 211 -9.72 0.09 3.69
C ASP A 211 -8.33 -0.58 3.78
N SER A 212 -7.77 -1.05 2.66
CA SER A 212 -6.40 -1.61 2.65
C SER A 212 -5.32 -0.53 2.81
N GLY A 213 -5.67 0.76 2.74
CA GLY A 213 -4.74 1.89 2.86
C GLY A 213 -4.27 2.47 1.52
N GLU A 214 -4.59 1.83 0.39
CA GLU A 214 -4.20 2.35 -0.94
C GLU A 214 -4.96 3.64 -1.28
N LEU A 215 -4.28 4.54 -1.97
CA LEU A 215 -4.79 5.86 -2.38
C LEU A 215 -4.93 5.93 -3.89
N PHE A 216 -6.09 6.38 -4.37
CA PHE A 216 -6.39 6.50 -5.78
C PHE A 216 -6.84 7.92 -6.15
N ASN A 217 -6.40 8.38 -7.33
CA ASN A 217 -6.80 9.68 -7.88
C ASN A 217 -8.14 9.63 -8.65
N ALA A 218 -8.67 8.43 -8.87
CA ALA A 218 -9.91 8.23 -9.64
C ALA A 218 -10.82 7.21 -8.95
N PRO A 219 -12.15 7.44 -8.91
CA PRO A 219 -13.11 6.52 -8.33
C PRO A 219 -13.14 5.17 -9.04
N SER A 220 -12.95 5.16 -10.37
CA SER A 220 -12.87 3.94 -11.16
C SER A 220 -11.66 3.09 -10.78
N ALA A 221 -10.48 3.70 -10.61
CA ALA A 221 -9.28 3.00 -10.20
C ALA A 221 -9.43 2.34 -8.82
N ALA A 222 -10.01 3.07 -7.85
CA ALA A 222 -10.31 2.53 -6.53
C ALA A 222 -11.27 1.33 -6.60
N ALA A 223 -12.32 1.43 -7.42
CA ALA A 223 -13.30 0.35 -7.58
C ALA A 223 -12.66 -0.87 -8.27
N MET A 224 -11.94 -0.67 -9.38
CA MET A 224 -11.26 -1.72 -10.15
C MET A 224 -10.29 -2.53 -9.28
N PHE A 225 -9.54 -1.85 -8.40
CA PHE A 225 -8.62 -2.52 -7.47
C PHE A 225 -9.35 -3.46 -6.50
N LEU A 226 -10.54 -3.07 -6.03
CA LEU A 226 -11.31 -3.85 -5.05
C LEU A 226 -12.05 -5.05 -5.66
N ILE A 227 -12.58 -4.86 -6.88
CA ILE A 227 -13.39 -5.88 -7.57
C ILE A 227 -12.57 -6.75 -8.55
N ASP A 228 -11.27 -6.47 -8.67
CA ASP A 228 -10.31 -7.18 -9.54
C ASP A 228 -10.78 -7.27 -11.01
N ARG A 229 -11.19 -6.12 -11.57
CA ARG A 229 -11.70 -5.99 -12.96
C ARG A 229 -10.93 -4.91 -13.72
N GLN A 230 -10.82 -5.11 -15.03
CA GLN A 230 -10.15 -4.19 -15.95
C GLN A 230 -10.94 -2.90 -16.23
N ALA A 231 -12.24 -2.89 -15.98
CA ALA A 231 -13.10 -1.72 -16.16
C ALA A 231 -14.23 -1.68 -15.13
N CYS A 232 -14.48 -0.50 -14.56
CA CYS A 232 -15.58 -0.23 -13.64
C CYS A 232 -16.01 1.24 -13.72
N ASN A 233 -17.32 1.49 -13.75
CA ASN A 233 -17.85 2.85 -13.60
C ASN A 233 -17.79 3.28 -12.14
N GLY A 234 -16.65 3.85 -11.73
CA GLY A 234 -16.43 4.28 -10.34
C GLY A 234 -17.45 5.29 -9.82
N TRP A 235 -17.99 6.15 -10.68
CA TRP A 235 -18.95 7.19 -10.28
C TRP A 235 -20.31 6.61 -9.86
N GLU A 236 -20.70 5.47 -10.42
CA GLU A 236 -21.93 4.76 -10.03
C GLU A 236 -21.68 3.72 -8.94
N PHE A 237 -20.47 3.16 -8.92
CA PHE A 237 -20.06 2.16 -7.93
C PHE A 237 -20.06 2.72 -6.50
N TRP A 238 -19.48 3.90 -6.31
CA TRP A 238 -19.34 4.51 -4.99
C TRP A 238 -20.60 5.28 -4.58
N LYS A 239 -21.09 4.97 -3.39
CA LYS A 239 -22.26 5.59 -2.78
C LYS A 239 -21.90 6.24 -1.45
N ILE A 240 -22.43 7.43 -1.21
CA ILE A 240 -22.36 8.12 0.08
C ILE A 240 -23.71 7.96 0.78
N ARG A 241 -23.69 7.72 2.09
CA ARG A 241 -24.90 7.67 2.90
C ARG A 241 -25.06 8.99 3.67
N ARG A 242 -26.15 9.71 3.40
CA ARG A 242 -26.55 10.92 4.14
C ARG A 242 -27.91 10.68 4.78
N GLY A 243 -27.89 10.36 6.08
CA GLY A 243 -29.08 9.92 6.81
C GLY A 243 -29.64 8.61 6.26
N THR A 244 -30.88 8.66 5.76
CA THR A 244 -31.59 7.52 5.15
C THR A 244 -31.29 7.36 3.65
N ARG A 245 -30.77 8.39 2.99
CA ARG A 245 -30.55 8.40 1.54
C ARG A 245 -29.15 7.87 1.20
N LYS A 246 -29.08 6.98 0.21
CA LYS A 246 -27.84 6.58 -0.47
C LYS A 246 -27.78 7.30 -1.82
N MET A 247 -26.69 8.02 -2.07
CA MET A 247 -26.48 8.77 -3.31
C MET A 247 -25.18 8.32 -3.95
N THR A 248 -25.18 8.12 -5.27
CA THR A 248 -23.96 7.78 -6.00
C THR A 248 -23.09 9.03 -6.19
N LEU A 249 -21.78 8.86 -6.37
CA LEU A 249 -20.92 9.98 -6.74
C LEU A 249 -21.40 10.65 -8.04
N LYS A 250 -21.94 9.88 -8.98
CA LYS A 250 -22.59 10.39 -10.20
C LYS A 250 -23.74 11.33 -9.87
N SER A 251 -24.70 10.92 -9.05
CA SER A 251 -25.84 11.77 -8.71
C SER A 251 -25.42 13.04 -7.97
N ILE A 252 -24.40 12.93 -7.11
CA ILE A 252 -23.85 14.07 -6.36
C ILE A 252 -23.18 15.06 -7.32
N ARG A 253 -22.39 14.56 -8.28
CA ARG A 253 -21.78 15.37 -9.33
C ARG A 253 -22.84 16.05 -10.20
N ASP A 254 -23.85 15.31 -10.64
CA ASP A 254 -24.89 15.81 -11.53
C ASP A 254 -25.75 16.87 -10.79
N GLU A 255 -25.98 16.72 -9.48
CA GLU A 255 -26.63 17.73 -8.64
C GLU A 255 -25.76 18.97 -8.46
N ALA A 256 -24.45 18.82 -8.23
CA ALA A 256 -23.52 19.94 -8.11
C ALA A 256 -23.43 20.76 -9.41
N LEU A 257 -23.45 20.08 -10.57
CA LEU A 257 -23.52 20.72 -11.88
C LEU A 257 -24.86 21.45 -12.08
N ARG A 258 -25.99 20.81 -11.75
CA ARG A 258 -27.32 21.41 -11.90
C ARG A 258 -27.53 22.64 -11.01
N THR A 259 -26.91 22.65 -9.83
CA THR A 259 -27.04 23.73 -8.83
C THR A 259 -26.00 24.84 -9.00
N GLY A 260 -25.10 24.75 -10.00
CA GLY A 260 -24.05 25.76 -10.23
C GLY A 260 -23.00 25.84 -9.13
N ARG A 261 -22.99 24.90 -8.16
CA ARG A 261 -22.04 24.93 -7.02
C ARG A 261 -20.58 24.78 -7.45
N LEU A 262 -20.34 24.19 -8.62
CA LEU A 262 -19.02 24.07 -9.24
C LEU A 262 -18.56 25.37 -9.94
N GLU A 263 -19.44 26.34 -10.12
CA GLU A 263 -19.15 27.62 -10.78
C GLU A 263 -18.94 28.78 -9.78
N GLN A 264 -19.45 28.64 -8.54
CA GLN A 264 -19.50 29.72 -7.54
C GLN A 264 -18.15 30.14 -6.92
N GLU A 265 -17.03 29.46 -7.18
CA GLU A 265 -15.70 29.90 -6.72
C GLU A 265 -15.05 30.98 -7.62
N GLY A 266 -15.75 31.50 -8.63
CA GLY A 266 -15.29 32.61 -9.45
C GLY A 266 -15.53 34.02 -8.89
N LEU A 267 -16.27 34.17 -7.78
CA LEU A 267 -16.88 35.45 -7.38
C LEU A 267 -16.61 35.90 -5.93
N GLN A 268 -15.62 35.33 -5.25
CA GLN A 268 -15.15 35.83 -3.95
C GLN A 268 -13.65 36.20 -3.94
N LEU A 269 -13.22 36.88 -5.01
CA LEU A 269 -12.04 37.73 -4.99
C LEU A 269 -12.44 39.09 -5.56
N VAL A 270 -13.05 39.92 -4.71
CA VAL A 270 -13.09 41.38 -4.83
C VAL A 270 -12.65 41.95 -3.49
#